data_AF-A0A7W7DM50-F1
#
_entry.id   AF-A0A7W7DM50-F1
#
_cell.length_a   1.000
_cell.length_b   1.000
_cell.length_c   1.000
_cell.angle_alpha   90.00
_cell.angle_beta   90.00
_cell.angle_gamma   90.00
#
_symmetry.space_group_name_H-M   'P 1'
#
loop_
_entity.id
_entity.type
_entity.pdbx_description
1 polymer ?
#
loop_
_entity_poly.entity_id
_entity_poly.type
_entity_poly.pdbx_seq_one_letter_code
_entity_poly.pdbx_strand_id
1 'polypeptide(L)'
;MSDRERLAALLGAPPHRRSPEAWTPLERELGVGFPDDYKEFIDGYEPVRINFHLHFDHPAHPVWSLGKWVAETVETYRTLDWPGPLRCPAVCLGGQAGVLVRSRQAGPGGAMTTTRGSVSEG
;
A
#
# COMPACT_ATOMS: atom_id res chain seq x y z
N MET A 1 18.48 22.87 6.64
CA MET A 1 17.89 22.42 5.37
C MET A 1 17.18 21.11 5.64
N SER A 2 15.86 21.10 5.49
CA SER A 2 15.01 19.91 5.66
C SER A 2 15.17 18.95 4.48
N ASP A 3 14.83 17.68 4.67
CA ASP A 3 14.89 16.68 3.59
C ASP A 3 13.94 17.02 2.43
N ARG A 4 12.81 17.66 2.73
CA ARG A 4 11.89 18.23 1.73
C ARG A 4 12.55 19.30 0.86
N GLU A 5 13.33 20.20 1.45
CA GLU A 5 14.07 21.24 0.70
C GLU A 5 15.15 20.62 -0.20
N ARG A 6 15.79 19.54 0.25
CA ARG A 6 16.76 18.79 -0.56
C ARG A 6 16.09 18.11 -1.75
N LEU A 7 14.92 17.50 -1.55
CA LEU A 7 14.14 16.91 -2.62
C LEU A 7 13.71 17.97 -3.66
N ALA A 8 13.26 19.14 -3.20
CA ALA A 8 12.92 20.24 -4.10
C ALA A 8 14.14 20.80 -4.86
N ALA A 9 15.31 20.81 -4.25
CA ALA A 9 16.55 21.18 -4.95
C ALA A 9 16.91 20.16 -6.05
N LEU A 10 16.60 18.88 -5.85
CA LEU A 10 16.87 17.81 -6.82
C LEU A 10 15.81 17.75 -7.94
N LEU A 11 14.54 17.95 -7.61
CA LEU A 11 13.41 17.77 -8.54
C LEU A 11 12.91 19.07 -9.17
N GLY A 12 13.32 20.22 -8.64
CA GLY A 12 12.75 21.52 -8.97
C GLY A 12 11.52 21.84 -8.12
N ALA A 13 10.98 23.06 -8.26
CA ALA A 13 9.78 23.44 -7.53
C ALA A 13 8.55 22.65 -8.03
N PRO A 14 7.65 22.22 -7.13
CA PRO A 14 6.46 21.47 -7.51
C PRO A 14 5.51 22.29 -8.41
N PRO A 15 4.84 21.68 -9.41
CA PRO A 15 3.94 22.37 -10.34
C PRO A 15 2.58 22.84 -9.77
N HIS A 16 2.35 22.77 -8.45
CA HIS A 16 1.26 23.42 -7.69
C HIS A 16 -0.15 22.78 -7.75
N ARG A 17 -0.32 21.51 -8.14
CA ARG A 17 -1.66 20.89 -8.15
C ARG A 17 -1.90 19.99 -6.95
N ARG A 18 -2.62 20.51 -5.95
CA ARG A 18 -2.97 19.79 -4.72
C ARG A 18 -4.38 19.19 -4.80
N SER A 19 -4.58 18.02 -4.20
CA SER A 19 -5.91 17.43 -4.00
C SER A 19 -5.96 16.70 -2.66
N PRO A 20 -5.82 17.44 -1.53
CA PRO A 20 -5.70 16.87 -0.20
C PRO A 20 -6.95 16.03 0.18
N GLU A 21 -8.11 16.37 -0.37
CA GLU A 21 -9.36 15.65 -0.17
C GLU A 21 -9.35 14.20 -0.69
N ALA A 22 -8.43 13.87 -1.61
CA ALA A 22 -8.35 12.53 -2.20
C ALA A 22 -7.69 11.50 -1.26
N TRP A 23 -6.99 11.94 -0.22
CA TRP A 23 -6.33 11.05 0.74
C TRP A 23 -7.29 10.38 1.70
N THR A 24 -8.27 11.12 2.24
CA THR A 24 -9.19 10.60 3.26
C THR A 24 -9.97 9.36 2.81
N PRO A 25 -10.53 9.30 1.58
CA PRO A 25 -11.16 8.07 1.08
C PRO A 25 -10.17 6.90 0.99
N LEU A 26 -8.95 7.15 0.50
CA LEU A 26 -7.92 6.12 0.34
C LEU A 26 -7.44 5.58 1.70
N GLU A 27 -7.16 6.44 2.67
CA GLU A 27 -6.76 6.06 4.03
C GLU A 27 -7.84 5.22 4.71
N ARG A 28 -9.12 5.58 4.50
CA ARG A 28 -10.26 4.81 5.00
C ARG A 28 -10.37 3.43 4.35
N GLU A 29 -10.17 3.35 3.03
CA GLU A 29 -10.19 2.10 2.28
C GLU A 29 -9.07 1.15 2.73
N LEU A 30 -7.86 1.68 2.90
CA LEU A 30 -6.68 0.90 3.28
C LEU A 30 -6.58 0.64 4.79
N GLY A 31 -7.31 1.39 5.61
CA GLY A 31 -7.25 1.30 7.07
C GLY A 31 -5.93 1.79 7.67
N VAL A 32 -5.18 2.62 6.92
CA VAL A 32 -3.88 3.18 7.34
C VAL A 32 -3.84 4.68 7.06
N GLY A 33 -3.14 5.43 7.90
CA GLY A 33 -2.82 6.83 7.63
C GLY A 33 -1.49 6.95 6.88
N PHE A 34 -1.42 7.81 5.87
CA PHE A 34 -0.16 8.17 5.24
C PHE A 34 0.51 9.32 6.00
N PRO A 35 1.86 9.35 6.08
CA PRO A 35 2.59 10.48 6.65
C PRO A 35 2.22 11.80 5.98
N ASP A 36 2.13 12.89 6.75
CA ASP A 36 1.71 14.19 6.23
C ASP A 36 2.71 14.77 5.22
N ASP A 37 4.00 14.60 5.48
CA ASP A 37 5.08 15.02 4.57
C ASP A 37 5.06 14.24 3.25
N TYR A 38 4.70 12.96 3.28
CA TYR A 38 4.46 12.16 2.08
C TYR A 38 3.28 12.71 1.27
N LYS A 39 2.13 12.95 1.91
CA LYS A 39 0.93 13.49 1.23
C LYS A 39 1.22 14.85 0.60
N GLU A 40 1.87 15.75 1.33
CA GLU A 40 2.29 17.06 0.82
C GLU A 40 3.24 16.98 -0.37
N PHE A 41 4.17 16.02 -0.35
CA PHE A 41 5.10 15.79 -1.45
C PHE A 41 4.37 15.33 -2.72
N ILE A 42 3.48 14.34 -2.60
CA ILE A 42 2.74 13.77 -3.73
C ILE A 42 1.77 14.81 -4.32
N ASP A 43 1.04 15.54 -3.47
CA ASP A 43 0.20 16.70 -3.87
C ASP A 43 1.03 17.83 -4.51
N GLY A 44 2.34 17.86 -4.30
CA GLY A 44 3.22 18.84 -4.94
C GLY A 44 3.61 18.42 -6.36
N TYR A 45 4.09 17.18 -6.49
CA TYR A 45 4.78 16.71 -7.70
C TYR A 45 3.91 15.92 -8.68
N GLU A 46 2.66 15.61 -8.32
CA GLU A 46 1.79 14.70 -9.10
C GLU A 46 2.44 13.30 -9.22
N PRO A 47 1.81 12.32 -9.90
CA PRO A 47 2.48 11.04 -10.14
C PRO A 47 3.81 11.26 -10.88
N VAL A 48 4.90 10.78 -10.29
CA VAL A 48 6.23 10.98 -10.83
C VAL A 48 7.06 9.72 -10.71
N ARG A 49 7.87 9.49 -11.75
CA ARG A 49 8.84 8.41 -11.78
C ARG A 49 10.24 8.99 -11.82
N ILE A 50 11.00 8.76 -10.76
CA ILE A 50 12.37 9.23 -10.61
C ILE A 50 13.33 8.09 -10.93
N ASN A 51 14.18 8.30 -11.94
CA ASN A 51 15.22 7.36 -12.38
C ASN A 51 14.73 5.93 -12.63
N PHE A 52 13.45 5.73 -12.96
CA PHE A 52 12.84 4.39 -13.15
C PHE A 52 12.86 3.47 -11.91
N HIS A 53 13.26 3.98 -10.76
CA HIS A 53 13.38 3.19 -9.53
C HIS A 53 12.35 3.60 -8.48
N LEU A 54 11.99 4.88 -8.45
CA LEU A 54 11.04 5.41 -7.49
C LEU A 54 9.79 5.88 -8.23
N HIS A 55 8.68 5.21 -7.95
CA HIS A 55 7.38 5.49 -8.54
C HIS A 55 6.48 6.05 -7.47
N PHE A 56 5.88 7.18 -7.78
CA PHE A 56 4.89 7.84 -6.95
C PHE A 56 3.60 7.91 -7.75
N ASP A 57 2.55 7.31 -7.23
CA ASP A 57 1.18 7.43 -7.75
C ASP A 57 0.39 8.39 -6.86
N HIS A 58 -0.61 9.06 -7.44
CA HIS A 58 -1.39 10.08 -6.75
C HIS A 58 -2.84 9.62 -6.63
N PRO A 59 -3.49 9.71 -5.46
CA PRO A 59 -4.85 9.18 -5.25
C PRO A 59 -5.88 9.78 -6.22
N ALA A 60 -5.81 11.09 -6.48
CA ALA A 60 -6.71 11.80 -7.40
C ALA A 60 -6.40 11.60 -8.90
N HIS A 61 -5.28 10.98 -9.27
CA HIS A 61 -4.87 10.93 -10.67
C HIS A 61 -5.61 9.79 -11.40
N PRO A 62 -6.25 10.02 -12.56
CA PRO A 62 -7.16 9.06 -13.19
C PRO A 62 -6.47 7.79 -13.72
N VAL A 63 -5.22 7.92 -14.19
CA VAL A 63 -4.44 6.80 -14.76
C VAL A 63 -3.53 6.17 -13.70
N TRP A 64 -2.62 6.97 -13.15
CA TRP A 64 -1.71 6.60 -12.06
C TRP A 64 -2.33 6.82 -10.67
N SER A 65 -3.49 6.19 -10.44
CA SER A 65 -4.18 6.26 -9.14
C SER A 65 -3.53 5.31 -8.14
N LEU A 66 -3.07 5.85 -7.02
CA LEU A 66 -2.47 5.05 -5.94
C LEU A 66 -3.43 3.97 -5.43
N GLY A 67 -4.71 4.31 -5.25
CA GLY A 67 -5.72 3.35 -4.79
C GLY A 67 -5.93 2.19 -5.78
N LYS A 68 -6.01 2.51 -7.07
CA LYS A 68 -6.12 1.49 -8.13
C LYS A 68 -4.90 0.58 -8.17
N TRP A 69 -3.69 1.16 -8.11
CA TRP A 69 -2.45 0.39 -8.10
C TRP A 69 -2.36 -0.56 -6.90
N VAL A 70 -2.76 -0.10 -5.70
CA VAL A 70 -2.82 -0.95 -4.51
C VAL A 70 -3.82 -2.08 -4.69
N ALA A 71 -5.05 -1.79 -5.16
CA ALA A 71 -6.08 -2.80 -5.36
C ALA A 71 -5.65 -3.87 -6.37
N GLU A 72 -5.08 -3.47 -7.51
CA GLU A 72 -4.57 -4.38 -8.54
C GLU A 72 -3.39 -5.21 -8.04
N THR A 73 -2.49 -4.61 -7.26
CA THR A 73 -1.38 -5.31 -6.63
C THR A 73 -1.88 -6.35 -5.63
N VAL A 74 -2.79 -5.98 -4.73
CA VAL A 74 -3.38 -6.92 -3.77
C VAL A 74 -4.04 -8.10 -4.48
N GLU A 75 -4.83 -7.85 -5.53
CA GLU A 75 -5.51 -8.91 -6.28
C GLU A 75 -4.53 -9.83 -7.01
N THR A 76 -3.50 -9.24 -7.63
CA THR A 76 -2.42 -10.02 -8.25
C THR A 76 -1.77 -10.93 -7.21
N TYR A 77 -1.43 -10.41 -6.03
CA TYR A 77 -0.75 -11.18 -5.00
C TYR A 77 -1.67 -12.22 -4.32
N ARG A 78 -2.99 -12.00 -4.28
CA ARG A 78 -3.96 -13.00 -3.78
C ARG A 78 -4.05 -14.24 -4.66
N THR A 79 -3.87 -14.09 -5.97
CA THR A 79 -4.05 -15.18 -6.94
C THR A 79 -2.78 -16.01 -7.17
N LEU A 80 -1.62 -15.45 -6.85
CA LEU A 80 -0.34 -16.14 -6.98
C LEU A 80 -0.20 -17.31 -5.99
N ASP A 81 0.32 -18.44 -6.49
CA ASP A 81 0.72 -19.57 -5.65
C ASP A 81 2.13 -19.33 -5.15
N TRP A 82 2.24 -18.76 -3.95
CA TRP A 82 3.51 -18.39 -3.34
C TRP A 82 4.34 -19.63 -2.99
N PRO A 83 5.60 -19.73 -3.43
CA PRO A 83 6.49 -20.80 -3.02
C PRO A 83 6.93 -20.57 -1.56
N GLY A 84 6.11 -21.02 -0.62
CA GLY A 84 6.42 -21.04 0.81
C GLY A 84 5.76 -19.95 1.64
N PRO A 85 5.88 -20.03 2.98
CA PRO A 85 5.28 -19.07 3.90
C PRO A 85 5.88 -17.69 3.71
N LEU A 86 5.07 -16.73 3.27
CA LEU A 86 5.43 -15.32 3.34
C LEU A 86 5.44 -14.92 4.82
N ARG A 87 6.62 -14.57 5.33
CA ARG A 87 6.74 -13.92 6.64
C ARG A 87 6.09 -12.55 6.51
N CYS A 88 4.98 -12.36 7.20
CA CYS A 88 4.36 -11.05 7.27
C CYS A 88 5.28 -10.17 8.14
N PRO A 89 5.79 -9.02 7.65
CA PRO A 89 6.45 -8.08 8.53
C PRO A 89 5.46 -7.72 9.65
N ALA A 90 5.91 -7.67 10.90
CA ALA A 90 5.06 -7.54 12.11
C ALA A 90 4.06 -6.35 12.09
N VAL A 91 4.21 -5.42 11.14
CA VAL A 91 3.29 -4.31 10.84
C VAL A 91 1.87 -4.79 10.49
N CYS A 92 1.70 -5.91 9.78
CA CYS A 92 0.37 -6.33 9.30
C CYS A 92 -0.55 -6.92 10.38
N LEU A 93 -0.03 -7.26 11.56
CA LEU A 93 -0.77 -7.91 12.65
C LEU A 93 -0.67 -7.15 13.98
N GLY A 94 -0.45 -5.84 13.94
CA GLY A 94 -0.41 -5.03 15.16
C GLY A 94 0.77 -5.37 16.08
N GLY A 95 1.92 -5.76 15.51
CA GLY A 95 3.16 -5.97 16.25
C GLY A 95 3.48 -7.43 16.60
N GLN A 96 2.69 -8.41 16.18
CA GLN A 96 3.05 -9.83 16.30
C GLN A 96 3.56 -10.39 14.96
N ALA A 97 4.75 -11.00 14.98
CA ALA A 97 5.27 -11.74 13.84
C ALA A 97 4.40 -12.99 13.61
N GLY A 98 3.48 -12.92 12.66
CA GLY A 98 2.67 -14.06 12.22
C GLY A 98 3.08 -14.54 10.83
N VAL A 99 2.99 -15.85 10.61
CA VAL A 99 3.12 -16.43 9.27
C VAL A 99 1.74 -16.40 8.60
N LEU A 100 1.64 -15.79 7.42
CA LEU A 100 0.46 -15.93 6.57
C LEU A 100 0.53 -17.30 5.89
N VAL A 101 -0.28 -18.26 6.35
CA VAL A 101 -0.48 -19.54 5.66
C VAL A 101 -1.79 -19.49 4.89
N ARG A 102 -1.74 -19.79 3.58
CA ARG A 102 -2.95 -19.99 2.77
C ARG A 102 -3.64 -21.27 3.22
N SER A 103 -4.68 -21.19 4.06
CA SER A 103 -5.51 -22.36 4.35
C SER A 103 -6.52 -22.55 3.22
N ARG A 104 -6.34 -23.63 2.44
CA ARG A 104 -7.44 -24.21 1.64
C ARG A 104 -8.08 -25.29 2.51
N GLN A 105 -9.12 -24.94 3.26
CA GLN A 105 -9.99 -25.96 3.87
C GLN A 105 -11.31 -25.99 3.10
N ALA A 106 -11.53 -27.10 2.39
CA ALA A 106 -12.83 -27.44 1.84
C ALA A 106 -13.73 -27.91 2.98
N GLY A 107 -14.74 -27.12 3.34
CA GLY A 107 -15.82 -27.58 4.21
C GLY A 107 -16.76 -28.54 3.46
N PRO A 108 -17.40 -29.50 4.15
CA PRO A 108 -18.41 -30.36 3.53
C PRO A 108 -19.66 -29.51 3.23
N GLY A 109 -19.75 -28.99 2.01
CA GLY A 109 -20.89 -28.15 1.58
C GLY A 109 -20.55 -26.99 0.63
N GLY A 110 -19.29 -26.79 0.24
CA GLY A 110 -18.94 -25.84 -0.84
C GLY A 110 -19.08 -24.35 -0.51
N ALA A 111 -19.37 -23.98 0.74
CA ALA A 111 -19.31 -22.58 1.19
C ALA A 111 -17.88 -22.21 1.61
N MET A 112 -17.34 -21.15 1.01
CA MET A 112 -15.98 -20.65 1.26
C MET A 112 -15.98 -19.74 2.50
N THR A 113 -15.74 -20.31 3.67
CA THR A 113 -15.65 -19.54 4.92
C THR A 113 -14.18 -19.21 5.21
N THR A 114 -13.83 -17.92 5.26
CA THR A 114 -12.49 -17.47 5.68
C THR A 114 -12.45 -17.40 7.20
N THR A 115 -11.72 -18.32 7.84
CA THR A 115 -11.45 -18.25 9.28
C THR A 115 -10.01 -17.81 9.52
N ARG A 116 -9.82 -16.72 10.28
CA ARG A 116 -8.53 -16.20 10.70
C ARG A 116 -7.98 -17.09 11.81
N GLY A 117 -6.99 -17.94 11.50
CA GLY A 117 -6.31 -18.79 12.48
C GLY A 117 -4.91 -18.27 12.77
N SER A 118 -4.63 -17.94 14.03
CA SER A 118 -3.27 -17.77 14.55
C SER A 118 -2.78 -19.10 15.10
N VAL A 119 -1.62 -19.57 14.63
CA VAL A 119 -0.93 -20.71 15.25
C VAL A 119 0.18 -20.15 16.13
N SER A 120 0.10 -20.45 17.43
CA SER A 120 1.17 -20.20 18.39
C SER A 120 2.13 -21.39 18.35
N GLU A 121 3.40 -21.17 18.05
CA GLU A 121 4.45 -22.18 18.27
C GLU A 121 4.86 -22.15 19.76
N GLY A 122 4.90 -23.33 20.39
CA GLY A 122 5.43 -23.55 21.73
C GLY A 122 6.84 -24.12 21.71
#